data_AF-A0A418NHT5-F1
#
_entry.id   AF-A0A418NHT5-F1
#
_cell.length_a   1.000
_cell.length_b   1.000
_cell.length_c   1.000
_cell.angle_alpha   90.00
_cell.angle_beta   90.00
_cell.angle_gamma   90.00
#
_symmetry.space_group_name_H-M   'P 1'
#
loop_
_entity.id
_entity.type
_entity.pdbx_description
1 polymer ?
#
loop_
_entity_poly.entity_id
_entity_poly.type
_entity_poly.pdbx_seq_one_letter_code
_entity_poly.pdbx_strand_id
1 'polypeptide(L)'
;MAQGTTYGDLASLGGSMQAVAEACGDYSAAELAQMKEEQRRIAVQGGTSPAEFERAFKAGHAMGTKKIAGATSAQKQKMCNDVRAMLGK
;
A
#
# COMPACT_ATOMS: atom_id res chain seq x y z
N MET A 1 -10.28 -19.79 15.26
CA MET A 1 -9.28 -18.72 15.09
C MET A 1 -9.60 -18.03 13.78
N ALA A 2 -10.07 -16.79 13.80
CA ALA A 2 -10.47 -16.09 12.58
C ALA A 2 -9.25 -15.92 11.68
N GLN A 3 -9.44 -16.27 10.41
CA GLN A 3 -8.45 -16.27 9.34
C GLN A 3 -8.00 -14.82 9.08
N GLY A 4 -7.05 -14.33 9.88
CA GLY A 4 -6.61 -12.95 9.88
C GLY A 4 -5.50 -12.76 8.85
N THR A 5 -5.76 -11.94 7.83
CA THR A 5 -4.74 -11.33 6.98
C THR A 5 -3.56 -10.90 7.85
N THR A 6 -2.37 -11.46 7.61
CA THR A 6 -1.24 -11.17 8.49
C THR A 6 -0.85 -9.69 8.35
N TYR A 7 -0.31 -9.08 9.39
CA TYR A 7 0.17 -7.69 9.31
C TYR A 7 1.21 -7.49 8.19
N GLY A 8 1.93 -8.54 7.79
CA GLY A 8 2.79 -8.55 6.61
C GLY A 8 2.02 -8.43 5.30
N ASP A 9 0.89 -9.12 5.17
CA ASP A 9 0.00 -9.00 3.99
C ASP A 9 -0.60 -7.58 3.90
N LEU A 10 -0.98 -7.01 5.04
CA LEU A 10 -1.46 -5.62 5.12
C LEU A 10 -0.37 -4.62 4.72
N ALA A 11 0.86 -4.80 5.20
CA ALA A 11 1.99 -3.94 4.84
C ALA A 11 2.30 -4.03 3.33
N SER A 12 2.31 -5.24 2.76
CA SER A 12 2.53 -5.45 1.33
C SER A 12 1.41 -4.85 0.48
N LEU A 13 0.15 -5.00 0.91
CA LEU A 13 -0.98 -4.36 0.26
C LEU A 13 -0.86 -2.83 0.30
N GLY A 14 -0.58 -2.27 1.47
CA GLY A 14 -0.37 -0.83 1.66
C GLY A 14 0.75 -0.27 0.81
N GLY A 15 1.89 -0.96 0.73
CA GLY A 15 2.99 -0.60 -0.17
C GLY A 15 2.57 -0.62 -1.63
N SER A 16 1.86 -1.67 -2.06
CA SER A 16 1.37 -1.79 -3.43
C SER A 16 0.43 -0.65 -3.80
N MET A 17 -0.49 -0.29 -2.89
CA MET A 17 -1.44 0.79 -3.09
C MET A 17 -0.76 2.16 -3.11
N GLN A 18 0.23 2.39 -2.24
CA GLN A 18 1.00 3.62 -2.24
C GLN A 18 1.70 3.83 -3.59
N ALA A 19 2.34 2.80 -4.14
CA ALA A 19 2.98 2.89 -5.45
C ALA A 19 2.00 3.23 -6.58
N VAL A 20 0.78 2.69 -6.51
CA VAL A 20 -0.28 3.03 -7.46
C VAL A 20 -0.73 4.47 -7.26
N ALA A 21 -0.97 4.90 -6.01
CA ALA A 21 -1.38 6.27 -5.69
C ALA A 21 -0.38 7.32 -6.21
N GLU A 22 0.92 7.06 -6.04
CA GLU A 22 2.00 7.91 -6.56
C GLU A 22 1.95 8.01 -8.09
N ALA A 23 1.70 6.90 -8.78
CA ALA A 23 1.58 6.88 -10.23
C ALA A 23 0.29 7.54 -10.74
N CYS A 24 -0.78 7.53 -9.94
CA CYS A 24 -2.04 8.20 -10.26
C CYS A 24 -2.00 9.71 -10.01
N GLY A 25 -1.12 10.18 -9.11
CA GLY A 25 -0.94 11.60 -8.80
C GLY A 25 -2.03 12.21 -7.91
N ASP A 26 -2.96 11.40 -7.41
CA ASP A 26 -4.11 11.85 -6.61
C ASP A 26 -3.76 12.12 -5.13
N TYR A 27 -2.56 11.72 -4.68
CA TYR A 27 -2.09 11.85 -3.30
C TYR A 27 -0.71 12.48 -3.24
N SER A 28 -0.51 13.37 -2.28
CA SER A 28 0.82 13.91 -1.98
C SER A 28 1.70 12.86 -1.29
N ALA A 29 3.02 12.99 -1.47
CA ALA A 29 3.99 12.14 -0.77
C ALA A 29 3.83 12.23 0.77
N ALA A 30 3.39 13.38 1.29
CA ALA A 30 3.13 13.58 2.72
C ALA A 30 1.91 12.77 3.20
N GLU A 31 0.78 12.82 2.47
CA GLU A 31 -0.42 12.01 2.79
C GLU A 31 -0.08 10.52 2.81
N LEU A 32 0.66 10.04 1.80
CA LEU A 32 1.05 8.64 1.70
C LEU A 32 2.02 8.22 2.81
N ALA A 33 2.98 9.09 3.16
CA ALA A 33 3.89 8.85 4.28
C ALA A 33 3.15 8.75 5.62
N GLN A 34 2.12 9.59 5.84
CA GLN A 34 1.29 9.50 7.05
C GLN A 34 0.52 8.18 7.11
N MET A 35 -0.10 7.75 6.01
CA MET A 35 -0.80 6.47 5.95
C MET A 35 0.13 5.28 6.21
N LYS A 36 1.35 5.31 5.66
CA LYS A 36 2.36 4.29 5.94
C LYS A 36 2.71 4.23 7.43
N GLU A 37 2.94 5.37 8.05
CA GLU A 37 3.32 5.41 9.47
C GLU A 37 2.18 4.93 10.37
N GLU A 38 0.93 5.23 10.02
CA GLU A 38 -0.25 4.69 10.72
C GLU A 38 -0.33 3.16 10.60
N GLN A 39 -0.17 2.62 9.39
CA GLN A 39 -0.12 1.17 9.17
C GLN A 39 1.02 0.53 9.96
N ARG A 40 2.21 1.15 9.96
CA ARG A 40 3.37 0.70 10.75
C ARG A 40 3.04 0.66 12.23
N ARG A 41 2.45 1.72 12.77
CA ARG A 41 2.09 1.83 14.19
C ARG A 41 1.09 0.76 14.59
N ILE A 42 0.10 0.46 13.74
CA ILE A 42 -0.89 -0.60 13.99
C ILE A 42 -0.22 -1.98 13.94
N ALA A 43 0.61 -2.24 12.93
CA ALA A 43 1.33 -3.51 12.80
C ALA A 43 2.27 -3.78 13.98
N VAL A 44 2.99 -2.76 14.45
CA VAL A 44 3.89 -2.87 15.61
C VAL A 44 3.11 -3.12 16.90
N GLN A 45 1.99 -2.43 17.11
CA GLN A 45 1.08 -2.74 18.24
C GLN A 45 0.52 -4.17 18.15
N GLY A 46 0.33 -4.68 16.94
CA GLY A 46 -0.10 -6.05 16.66
C GLY A 46 0.97 -7.13 16.80
N GLY A 47 2.22 -6.76 17.16
CA GLY A 47 3.31 -7.71 17.39
C GLY A 47 4.26 -7.90 16.20
N THR A 48 4.10 -7.17 15.10
CA THR A 48 5.05 -7.19 13.98
C THR A 48 6.27 -6.32 14.28
N SER A 49 7.47 -6.84 14.02
CA SER A 49 8.68 -6.03 14.14
C SER A 49 8.66 -4.89 13.11
N PRO A 50 9.11 -3.67 13.47
CA PRO A 50 9.24 -2.56 12.52
C PRO A 50 10.02 -2.93 11.25
N ALA A 51 11.07 -3.74 11.38
CA ALA A 51 11.89 -4.17 10.26
C ALA A 51 11.14 -5.13 9.31
N GLU A 52 10.25 -5.96 9.86
CA GLU A 52 9.41 -6.85 9.07
C GLU A 52 8.33 -6.07 8.32
N PHE A 53 7.67 -5.12 8.99
CA PHE A 53 6.73 -4.22 8.33
C PHE A 53 7.40 -3.50 7.16
N GLU A 54 8.56 -2.88 7.38
CA GLU A 54 9.28 -2.15 6.32
C GLU A 54 9.67 -3.06 5.16
N ARG A 55 10.09 -4.30 5.44
CA ARG A 55 10.42 -5.27 4.39
C ARG A 55 9.19 -5.63 3.55
N ALA A 56 8.08 -5.96 4.20
CA ALA A 56 6.83 -6.31 3.52
C ALA A 56 6.27 -5.13 2.72
N PHE A 57 6.28 -3.94 3.32
CA PHE A 57 5.84 -2.70 2.67
C PHE A 57 6.68 -2.39 1.42
N LYS A 58 8.01 -2.45 1.51
CA LYS A 58 8.89 -2.23 0.37
C LYS A 58 8.68 -3.27 -0.75
N ALA A 59 8.46 -4.53 -0.39
CA ALA A 59 8.17 -5.58 -1.36
C ALA A 59 6.85 -5.28 -2.10
N GLY A 60 5.80 -4.94 -1.36
CA GLY A 60 4.53 -4.50 -1.90
C GLY A 60 4.65 -3.29 -2.82
N HIS A 61 5.39 -2.26 -2.38
CA HIS A 61 5.62 -1.05 -3.16
C HIS A 61 6.31 -1.32 -4.51
N ALA A 62 7.35 -2.15 -4.50
CA ALA A 62 8.02 -2.58 -5.73
C ALA A 62 7.06 -3.36 -6.66
N MET A 63 6.18 -4.21 -6.10
CA MET A 63 5.17 -4.93 -6.86
C MET A 63 4.12 -4.00 -7.47
N GLY A 64 3.59 -3.07 -6.68
CA GLY A 64 2.61 -2.07 -7.14
C GLY A 64 3.18 -1.20 -8.25
N THR A 65 4.43 -0.75 -8.11
CA THR A 65 5.15 0.03 -9.13
C THR A 65 5.26 -0.74 -10.44
N LYS A 66 5.68 -2.01 -10.39
CA LYS A 66 5.75 -2.87 -11.59
C LYS A 66 4.38 -3.08 -12.22
N LYS A 67 3.35 -3.32 -11.40
CA LYS A 67 1.99 -3.58 -11.85
C LYS A 67 1.39 -2.37 -12.56
N ILE A 68 1.51 -1.18 -11.97
CA ILE A 68 0.98 0.05 -12.59
C ILE A 68 1.80 0.43 -13.82
N ALA A 69 3.12 0.25 -13.82
CA ALA A 69 3.95 0.54 -14.99
C ALA A 69 3.59 -0.33 -16.20
N GLY A 70 3.36 -1.64 -15.98
CA GLY A 70 2.98 -2.59 -17.02
C GLY A 70 1.49 -2.60 -17.39
N ALA A 71 0.65 -1.85 -16.68
CA ALA A 71 -0.79 -1.81 -16.93
C ALA A 71 -1.12 -0.93 -18.16
N THR A 72 -2.13 -1.34 -18.92
CA THR A 72 -2.75 -0.51 -19.97
C THR A 72 -3.44 0.72 -19.36
N SER A 73 -3.74 1.74 -20.16
CA SER A 73 -4.40 2.95 -19.66
C SER A 73 -5.73 2.67 -18.95
N ALA A 74 -6.55 1.75 -19.48
CA ALA A 74 -7.81 1.35 -18.84
C ALA A 74 -7.57 0.65 -17.49
N GLN A 75 -6.55 -0.21 -17.41
CA GLN A 75 -6.19 -0.89 -16.16
C GLN A 75 -5.62 0.09 -15.14
N LYS A 76 -4.76 1.03 -15.56
CA LYS A 76 -4.25 2.09 -14.70
C LYS A 76 -5.39 2.89 -14.11
N GLN A 77 -6.34 3.33 -14.94
CA GLN A 77 -7.48 4.11 -14.48
C GLN A 77 -8.35 3.33 -13.47
N LYS A 78 -8.58 2.03 -13.71
CA LYS A 78 -9.24 1.17 -12.73
C LYS A 78 -8.45 1.09 -11.41
N MET A 79 -7.15 0.86 -11.48
CA MET A 79 -6.29 0.78 -10.29
C MET A 79 -6.30 2.10 -9.49
N CYS A 80 -6.28 3.24 -10.18
CA CYS A 80 -6.39 4.56 -9.53
C CYS A 80 -7.75 4.76 -8.86
N ASN A 81 -8.85 4.30 -9.48
CA ASN A 81 -10.18 4.35 -8.87
C ASN A 81 -10.26 3.44 -7.64
N ASP A 82 -9.72 2.21 -7.73
CA ASP A 82 -9.72 1.25 -6.62
C ASP A 82 -8.94 1.82 -5.42
N VAL A 83 -7.78 2.42 -5.65
CA VAL A 83 -6.96 3.03 -4.59
C VAL A 83 -7.64 4.27 -3.99
N ARG A 84 -8.29 5.11 -4.79
CA ARG A 84 -9.09 6.24 -4.28
C ARG A 84 -10.20 5.77 -3.35
N ALA A 85 -10.97 4.76 -3.77
CA ALA A 85 -12.05 4.19 -2.96
C ALA A 85 -11.54 3.60 -1.63
N MET A 86 -10.36 3.00 -1.61
CA MET A 86 -9.79 2.41 -0.39
C MET A 86 -9.15 3.43 0.54
N LEU A 87 -8.52 4.48 0.00
CA LEU A 87 -7.84 5.52 0.78
C LEU A 87 -8.74 6.74 1.09
N GLY A 88 -9.99 6.71 0.63
CA GLY A 88 -11.02 7.66 1.03
C GLY A 88 -11.03 8.99 0.27
N LYS A 89 -10.59 9.01 -1.00
CA LYS A 89 -10.81 10.15 -1.92
C LYS A 89 -11.92 9.89 -2.92
#